data_AF-A0A2V8WBV2-F1
#
_entry.id   AF-A0A2V8WBV2-F1
#
_cell.length_a   1.000
_cell.length_b   1.000
_cell.length_c   1.000
_cell.angle_alpha   90.00
_cell.angle_beta   90.00
_cell.angle_gamma   90.00
#
_symmetry.space_group_name_H-M   'P 1'
#
loop_
_entity.id
_entity.type
_entity.pdbx_description
1 polymer ?
#
loop_
_entity_poly.entity_id
_entity_poly.type
_entity_poly.pdbx_seq_one_letter_code
_entity_poly.pdbx_strand_id
1 'polypeptide(L)'
;MLRPGSIEWGSKRFALEKFDYAPGDLALCDRHIGEWVGLMNVPHLQLGISDAALMASSDGAYGEVELRPSRKFANPRLSALVAAVHAEMVAGFSSGRLFLDSVEQAVAVALVKDHAVRHRPVQIYRGGLGSARLRRIKELVQAKMEDDLSLDEMAQSAGLSTAHFARMFRKSTGETPHQFVLRQR
;
A
#
# COMPACT_ATOMS: atom_id res chain seq x y z
N MET A 1 -0.92 -34.16 4.23
CA MET A 1 -0.48 -33.23 5.30
C MET A 1 0.78 -32.53 4.82
N LEU A 2 0.80 -31.19 4.84
CA LEU A 2 2.02 -30.42 4.61
C LEU A 2 3.05 -30.86 5.64
N ARG A 3 4.30 -31.11 5.22
CA ARG A 3 5.42 -31.45 6.13
C ARG A 3 6.31 -30.21 6.27
N PRO A 4 6.94 -30.00 7.44
CA PRO A 4 7.98 -28.98 7.56
C PRO A 4 9.07 -29.19 6.51
N GLY A 5 9.66 -28.11 6.05
CA GLY A 5 10.72 -28.14 5.04
C GLY A 5 11.40 -26.80 4.90
N SER A 6 12.19 -26.65 3.85
CA SER A 6 12.88 -25.40 3.54
C SER A 6 12.72 -25.04 2.07
N ILE A 7 12.55 -23.74 1.79
CA ILE A 7 12.55 -23.17 0.44
C ILE A 7 13.63 -22.11 0.33
N GLU A 8 14.10 -21.84 -0.88
CA GLU A 8 14.99 -20.72 -1.17
C GLU A 8 14.20 -19.64 -1.90
N TRP A 9 14.31 -18.38 -1.47
CA TRP A 9 13.54 -17.28 -2.05
C TRP A 9 14.36 -15.99 -2.04
N GLY A 10 14.38 -15.25 -3.14
CA GLY A 10 14.97 -13.92 -3.20
C GLY A 10 14.43 -13.07 -4.35
N SER A 11 14.71 -11.76 -4.31
CA SER A 11 14.39 -10.84 -5.41
C SER A 11 15.37 -10.94 -6.59
N LYS A 12 16.48 -11.67 -6.43
CA LYS A 12 17.49 -11.92 -7.46
C LYS A 12 17.86 -13.41 -7.47
N ARG A 13 18.05 -13.97 -8.67
CA ARG A 13 18.39 -15.39 -8.87
C ARG A 13 19.63 -15.87 -8.09
N PHE A 14 20.61 -15.01 -7.89
CA PHE A 14 21.87 -15.32 -7.21
C PHE A 14 21.92 -14.91 -5.73
N ALA A 15 20.83 -14.33 -5.22
CA ALA A 15 20.72 -13.89 -3.83
C ALA A 15 19.46 -14.50 -3.22
N LEU A 16 19.37 -15.83 -3.27
CA LEU A 16 18.31 -16.58 -2.61
C LEU A 16 18.67 -16.79 -1.14
N GLU A 17 17.71 -16.54 -0.27
CA GLU A 17 17.82 -16.84 1.15
C GLU A 17 17.02 -18.11 1.45
N LYS A 18 17.53 -18.95 2.34
CA LYS A 18 16.84 -20.17 2.78
C LYS A 18 15.86 -19.85 3.90
N PHE A 19 14.62 -20.31 3.76
CA PHE A 19 13.55 -20.15 4.73
C PHE A 19 12.98 -21.51 5.11
N ASP A 20 12.97 -21.79 6.40
CA ASP A 20 12.27 -22.96 6.94
C ASP A 20 10.79 -22.64 7.12
N TYR A 21 9.93 -23.58 6.75
CA TYR A 21 8.47 -23.46 6.89
C TYR A 21 7.89 -24.66 7.63
N ALA A 22 6.78 -24.42 8.32
CA ALA A 22 5.94 -25.38 9.00
C ALA A 22 4.56 -25.45 8.32
N PRO A 23 3.77 -26.52 8.58
CA PRO A 23 2.42 -26.64 8.07
C PRO A 23 1.56 -25.45 8.50
N GLY A 24 0.96 -24.75 7.53
CA GLY A 24 0.11 -23.59 7.78
C GLY A 24 0.84 -22.24 7.83
N ASP A 25 2.16 -22.22 7.68
CA ASP A 25 2.89 -20.98 7.43
C ASP A 25 2.40 -20.34 6.11
N LEU A 26 2.22 -19.02 6.14
CA LEU A 26 1.76 -18.24 5.00
C LEU A 26 2.88 -17.33 4.52
N ALA A 27 2.89 -17.06 3.21
CA ALA A 27 3.72 -16.06 2.60
C ALA A 27 2.86 -15.15 1.71
N LEU A 28 3.21 -13.88 1.67
CA LEU A 28 2.56 -12.85 0.89
C LEU A 28 3.58 -12.23 -0.06
N CYS A 29 3.38 -12.48 -1.35
CA CYS A 29 4.19 -11.94 -2.43
C CYS A 29 3.50 -10.73 -3.03
N ASP A 30 4.29 -9.78 -3.53
CA ASP A 30 3.74 -8.65 -4.27
C ASP A 30 3.24 -9.11 -5.65
N ARG A 31 2.10 -8.54 -6.07
CA ARG A 31 1.62 -8.71 -7.44
C ARG A 31 2.50 -7.82 -8.31
N HIS A 32 3.06 -8.36 -9.38
CA HIS A 32 3.94 -7.66 -10.35
C HIS A 32 5.44 -7.57 -10.00
N ILE A 33 5.89 -8.04 -8.84
CA ILE A 33 7.33 -8.23 -8.58
C ILE A 33 7.71 -9.68 -8.92
N GLY A 34 8.58 -9.84 -9.91
CA GLY A 34 9.16 -11.15 -10.22
C GLY A 34 10.14 -11.56 -9.12
N GLU A 35 9.77 -12.55 -8.31
CA GLU A 35 10.65 -13.14 -7.31
C GLU A 35 11.17 -14.50 -7.76
N TRP A 36 12.43 -14.77 -7.40
CA TRP A 36 13.07 -16.05 -7.66
C TRP A 36 12.83 -16.95 -6.46
N VAL A 37 12.13 -18.05 -6.71
CA VAL A 37 12.03 -19.14 -5.76
C VAL A 37 12.90 -20.27 -6.30
N GLY A 38 13.73 -20.86 -5.43
CA GLY A 38 14.45 -22.09 -5.74
C GLY A 38 13.47 -23.23 -6.06
N LEU A 39 13.98 -24.43 -6.30
CA LEU A 39 13.14 -25.58 -6.62
C LEU A 39 12.09 -25.82 -5.51
N MET A 40 10.85 -25.41 -5.75
CA MET A 40 9.71 -25.67 -4.87
C MET A 40 9.24 -27.11 -5.06
N ASN A 41 9.97 -28.06 -4.48
CA ASN A 41 9.56 -29.47 -4.49
C ASN A 41 8.64 -29.79 -3.31
N VAL A 42 7.77 -28.83 -2.98
CA VAL A 42 6.93 -28.83 -1.77
C VAL A 42 5.48 -28.59 -2.17
N PRO A 43 4.52 -29.36 -1.64
CA PRO A 43 3.11 -29.09 -1.87
C PRO A 43 2.78 -27.71 -1.30
N HIS A 44 2.22 -26.83 -2.12
CA HIS A 44 1.77 -25.50 -1.71
C HIS A 44 0.45 -25.18 -2.39
N LEU A 45 -0.33 -24.29 -1.79
CA LEU A 45 -1.54 -23.73 -2.37
C LEU A 45 -1.30 -22.25 -2.63
N GLN A 46 -1.52 -21.83 -3.88
CA GLN A 46 -1.46 -20.42 -4.25
C GLN A 46 -2.87 -19.87 -4.42
N LEU A 47 -3.14 -18.73 -3.81
CA LEU A 47 -4.42 -18.01 -3.91
C LEU A 47 -4.15 -16.60 -4.41
N GLY A 48 -4.80 -16.23 -5.51
CA GLY A 48 -4.81 -14.85 -5.99
C GLY A 48 -6.00 -14.10 -5.41
N ILE A 49 -5.78 -12.91 -4.86
CA ILE A 49 -6.85 -12.04 -4.33
C ILE A 49 -7.05 -10.86 -5.28
N SER A 50 -8.16 -10.78 -5.98
CA SER A 50 -8.42 -9.72 -6.97
C SER A 50 -8.31 -8.31 -6.38
N ASP A 51 -7.90 -7.36 -7.23
CA ASP A 51 -7.83 -5.94 -6.84
C ASP A 51 -9.21 -5.44 -6.41
N ALA A 52 -10.29 -5.92 -7.04
CA ALA A 52 -11.66 -5.60 -6.67
C ALA A 52 -11.98 -5.98 -5.21
N ALA A 53 -11.59 -7.19 -4.78
CA ALA A 53 -11.81 -7.63 -3.41
C ALA A 53 -11.00 -6.81 -2.39
N LEU A 54 -9.74 -6.49 -2.71
CA LEU A 54 -8.88 -5.63 -1.88
C LEU A 54 -9.46 -4.21 -1.76
N MET A 55 -9.88 -3.62 -2.87
CA MET A 55 -10.47 -2.28 -2.90
C MET A 55 -11.80 -2.22 -2.14
N ALA A 56 -12.68 -3.21 -2.33
CA ALA A 56 -13.94 -3.30 -1.58
C ALA A 56 -13.73 -3.46 -0.06
N SER A 57 -12.57 -3.97 0.34
CA SER A 57 -12.19 -4.15 1.75
C SER A 57 -11.52 -2.92 2.37
N SER A 58 -11.19 -1.91 1.56
CA SER A 58 -10.68 -0.62 2.05
C SER A 58 -11.88 0.27 2.41
N ASP A 59 -11.89 0.86 3.62
CA ASP A 59 -12.99 1.67 4.17
C ASP A 59 -13.20 3.03 3.43
N GLY A 60 -13.24 3.04 2.10
CA GLY A 60 -13.41 4.25 1.29
C GLY A 60 -12.19 5.17 1.26
N ALA A 61 -11.02 4.70 1.68
CA ALA A 61 -9.77 5.41 1.43
C ALA A 61 -9.50 5.35 -0.08
N TYR A 62 -9.63 6.48 -0.78
CA TYR A 62 -9.36 6.67 -2.21
C TYR A 62 -7.88 6.46 -2.62
N GLY A 63 -7.15 5.56 -1.95
CA GLY A 63 -5.75 5.23 -2.20
C GLY A 63 -5.58 3.77 -2.58
N GLU A 64 -4.53 3.48 -3.34
CA GLU A 64 -4.09 2.12 -3.62
C GLU A 64 -3.82 1.37 -2.30
N VAL A 65 -4.42 0.19 -2.16
CA VAL A 65 -4.13 -0.72 -1.05
C VAL A 65 -2.79 -1.39 -1.35
N GLU A 66 -1.73 -0.92 -0.70
CA GLU A 66 -0.44 -1.60 -0.74
C GLU A 66 -0.37 -2.61 0.42
N LEU A 67 -0.12 -3.87 0.12
CA LEU A 67 0.11 -4.88 1.16
C LEU A 67 1.60 -5.02 1.42
N ARG A 68 1.98 -5.15 2.70
CA ARG A 68 3.37 -5.37 3.07
C ARG A 68 3.76 -6.81 2.72
N PRO A 69 4.69 -7.05 1.78
CA PRO A 69 5.15 -8.40 1.49
C PRO A 69 5.76 -9.02 2.75
N SER A 70 5.51 -10.32 2.93
CA SER A 70 6.01 -11.08 4.06
C SER A 70 6.35 -12.48 3.63
N ARG A 71 7.62 -12.87 3.78
CA ARG A 71 8.13 -14.19 3.38
C ARG A 71 7.67 -15.31 4.30
N LYS A 72 7.24 -14.99 5.52
CA LYS A 72 6.72 -15.94 6.50
C LYS A 72 5.90 -15.23 7.57
N PHE A 73 4.66 -15.67 7.77
CA PHE A 73 3.84 -15.24 8.89
C PHE A 73 2.80 -16.31 9.24
N ALA A 74 2.25 -16.20 10.45
CA ALA A 74 1.14 -17.02 10.92
C ALA A 74 -0.03 -16.10 11.27
N ASN A 75 -1.21 -16.40 10.73
CA ASN A 75 -2.44 -15.69 11.06
C ASN A 75 -3.59 -16.71 11.11
N PRO A 76 -4.14 -17.02 12.30
CA PRO A 76 -5.16 -18.06 12.45
C PRO A 76 -6.40 -17.85 11.58
N ARG A 77 -6.79 -16.60 11.35
CA ARG A 77 -7.95 -16.26 10.52
C ARG A 77 -7.68 -16.56 9.05
N LEU A 78 -6.52 -16.13 8.55
CA LEU A 78 -6.12 -16.43 7.17
C LEU A 78 -5.88 -17.93 6.97
N SER A 79 -5.23 -18.61 7.91
CA SER A 79 -5.01 -20.06 7.83
C SER A 79 -6.34 -20.84 7.74
N ALA A 80 -7.37 -20.43 8.48
CA ALA A 80 -8.69 -21.05 8.40
C ALA A 80 -9.36 -20.84 7.03
N LEU A 81 -9.27 -19.62 6.47
CA LEU A 81 -9.83 -19.32 5.14
C LEU A 81 -9.09 -20.09 4.03
N VAL A 82 -7.77 -20.16 4.10
CA VAL A 82 -6.94 -20.95 3.17
C VAL A 82 -7.28 -22.45 3.28
N ALA A 83 -7.48 -22.96 4.49
CA ALA A 83 -7.89 -24.34 4.72
C ALA A 83 -9.28 -24.64 4.12
N ALA A 84 -10.20 -23.67 4.16
CA ALA A 84 -11.51 -23.80 3.53
C ALA A 84 -11.40 -23.92 2.00
N VAL A 85 -10.54 -23.09 1.36
CA VAL A 85 -10.28 -23.23 -0.09
C VAL A 85 -9.63 -24.57 -0.43
N HIS A 86 -8.69 -25.03 0.41
CA HIS A 86 -8.05 -26.33 0.21
C HIS A 86 -9.07 -27.49 0.31
N ALA A 87 -9.97 -27.47 1.30
CA ALA A 87 -11.02 -28.48 1.45
C ALA A 87 -11.95 -28.50 0.23
N GLU A 88 -12.34 -27.32 -0.25
CA GLU A 88 -13.18 -27.16 -1.43
C GLU A 88 -12.49 -27.69 -2.71
N MET A 89 -11.19 -27.43 -2.87
CA MET A 89 -10.39 -27.98 -3.96
C MET A 89 -10.31 -29.50 -3.92
N VAL A 90 -10.12 -30.10 -2.73
CA VAL A 90 -10.14 -31.57 -2.54
C VAL A 90 -11.51 -32.16 -2.87
N ALA A 91 -12.59 -31.44 -2.56
CA ALA A 91 -13.96 -31.82 -2.90
C ALA A 91 -14.33 -31.58 -4.38
N GLY A 92 -13.41 -31.05 -5.20
CA GLY A 92 -13.66 -30.79 -6.62
C GLY A 92 -14.53 -29.55 -6.89
N PHE A 93 -14.49 -28.56 -5.98
CA PHE A 93 -15.26 -27.31 -6.06
C PHE A 93 -16.79 -27.51 -6.03
N SER A 94 -17.25 -28.42 -5.17
CA SER A 94 -18.66 -28.81 -5.03
C SER A 94 -19.63 -27.70 -4.60
N SER A 95 -19.14 -26.70 -3.88
CA SER A 95 -19.89 -25.54 -3.37
C SER A 95 -20.00 -24.42 -4.39
N GLY A 96 -19.25 -24.51 -5.50
CA GLY A 96 -19.33 -23.58 -6.62
C GLY A 96 -18.65 -22.22 -6.38
N ARG A 97 -18.76 -21.34 -7.38
CA ARG A 97 -17.99 -20.09 -7.44
C ARG A 97 -18.32 -19.07 -6.34
N LEU A 98 -19.58 -18.97 -5.94
CA LEU A 98 -20.02 -18.02 -4.90
C LEU A 98 -19.34 -18.26 -3.55
N PHE A 99 -19.05 -19.52 -3.21
CA PHE A 99 -18.29 -19.86 -2.01
C PHE A 99 -16.86 -19.30 -2.11
N LEU A 100 -16.19 -19.51 -3.23
CA LEU A 100 -14.84 -19.00 -3.46
C LEU A 100 -14.79 -17.47 -3.45
N ASP A 101 -15.76 -16.81 -4.09
CA ASP A 101 -15.86 -15.34 -4.08
C ASP A 101 -16.04 -14.80 -2.64
N SER A 102 -16.81 -15.51 -1.80
CA SER A 102 -17.01 -15.15 -0.40
C SER A 102 -15.74 -15.34 0.45
N VAL A 103 -15.02 -16.43 0.22
CA VAL A 103 -13.74 -16.69 0.89
C VAL A 103 -12.67 -15.71 0.43
N GLU A 104 -12.62 -15.38 -0.86
CA GLU A 104 -11.74 -14.35 -1.41
C GLU A 104 -11.98 -13.00 -0.73
N GLN A 105 -13.25 -12.57 -0.62
CA GLN A 105 -13.60 -11.33 0.06
C GLN A 105 -13.17 -11.35 1.54
N ALA A 106 -13.38 -12.47 2.23
CA ALA A 106 -12.95 -12.61 3.62
C ALA A 106 -11.42 -12.56 3.78
N VAL A 107 -10.68 -13.17 2.86
CA VAL A 107 -9.21 -13.10 2.82
C VAL A 107 -8.76 -11.67 2.56
N ALA A 108 -9.39 -10.98 1.61
CA ALA A 108 -9.09 -9.57 1.31
C ALA A 108 -9.26 -8.68 2.55
N VAL A 109 -10.37 -8.80 3.28
CA VAL A 109 -10.61 -8.05 4.52
C VAL A 109 -9.53 -8.34 5.58
N ALA A 110 -9.17 -9.61 5.77
CA ALA A 110 -8.15 -10.00 6.73
C ALA A 110 -6.76 -9.46 6.35
N LEU A 111 -6.40 -9.51 5.07
CA LEU A 111 -5.15 -8.95 4.56
C LEU A 111 -5.10 -7.42 4.69
N VAL A 112 -6.17 -6.71 4.33
CA VAL A 112 -6.22 -5.25 4.46
C VAL A 112 -6.12 -4.82 5.92
N LYS A 113 -6.74 -5.56 6.83
CA LYS A 113 -6.70 -5.25 8.25
C LYS A 113 -5.32 -5.45 8.87
N ASP A 114 -4.70 -6.60 8.60
CA ASP A 114 -3.52 -7.06 9.35
C ASP A 114 -2.20 -6.84 8.57
N HIS A 115 -2.25 -6.69 7.24
CA HIS A 115 -1.07 -6.65 6.36
C HIS A 115 -1.01 -5.43 5.41
N ALA A 116 -2.03 -4.57 5.34
CA ALA A 116 -1.91 -3.34 4.55
C ALA A 116 -0.84 -2.42 5.11
N VAL A 117 0.06 -1.95 4.24
CA VAL A 117 0.81 -0.73 4.48
C VAL A 117 -0.20 0.40 4.46
N ARG A 118 -0.67 0.79 5.63
CA ARG A 118 -1.33 2.07 5.80
C ARG A 118 -0.26 3.14 5.58
N HIS A 119 -0.01 3.49 4.32
CA HIS A 119 0.50 4.80 4.03
C HIS A 119 -0.51 5.75 4.65
N ARG A 120 -0.17 6.34 5.80
CA ARG A 120 -0.79 7.61 6.20
C ARG A 120 -0.66 8.44 4.94
N PRO A 121 -1.76 8.77 4.25
CA PRO A 121 -1.67 9.20 2.87
C PRO A 121 -0.69 10.37 2.86
N VAL A 122 0.50 10.16 2.29
CA VAL A 122 1.28 11.27 1.78
C VAL A 122 0.34 11.77 0.72
N GLN A 123 -0.41 12.83 1.05
CA GLN A 123 -1.47 13.31 0.19
C GLN A 123 -0.84 13.59 -1.17
N ILE A 124 -1.05 12.66 -2.11
CA ILE A 124 -0.71 12.85 -3.50
C ILE A 124 -1.79 13.80 -3.98
N TYR A 125 -1.53 15.09 -3.80
CA TYR A 125 -2.42 16.15 -4.19
C TYR A 125 -2.59 16.12 -5.71
N ARG A 126 -3.60 15.37 -6.19
CA ARG A 126 -3.96 15.30 -7.61
C ARG A 126 -4.46 16.67 -8.14
N GLY A 127 -4.76 17.62 -7.26
CA GLY A 127 -4.99 19.03 -7.59
C GLY A 127 -4.42 19.99 -6.55
N GLY A 128 -3.26 20.59 -6.82
CA GLY A 128 -2.77 21.76 -6.08
C GLY A 128 -2.55 21.59 -4.56
N LEU A 129 -2.07 22.62 -3.88
CA LEU A 129 -2.31 22.77 -2.45
C LEU A 129 -3.82 22.75 -2.17
N GLY A 130 -4.26 21.90 -1.24
CA GLY A 130 -5.64 21.91 -0.76
C GLY A 130 -6.05 23.28 -0.20
N SER A 131 -7.34 23.63 -0.31
CA SER A 131 -7.87 24.98 0.00
C SER A 131 -7.50 25.50 1.40
N ALA A 132 -7.47 24.64 2.42
CA ALA A 132 -7.06 24.99 3.78
C ALA A 132 -5.56 25.25 3.92
N ARG A 133 -4.71 24.60 3.12
CA ARG A 133 -3.26 24.90 3.09
C ARG A 133 -3.00 26.18 2.32
N LEU A 134 -3.65 26.36 1.17
CA LEU A 134 -3.50 27.58 0.39
C LEU A 134 -3.92 28.83 1.18
N ARG A 135 -5.03 28.75 1.94
CA ARG A 135 -5.48 29.85 2.81
C ARG A 135 -4.45 30.22 3.87
N ARG A 136 -3.91 29.24 4.59
CA ARG A 136 -2.85 29.44 5.59
C ARG A 136 -1.60 30.07 5.00
N ILE A 137 -1.22 29.68 3.78
CA ILE A 137 -0.08 30.29 3.09
C ILE A 137 -0.37 31.76 2.74
N LYS A 138 -1.58 32.08 2.27
CA LYS A 138 -1.97 33.47 1.99
C LYS A 138 -1.97 34.33 3.26
N GLU A 139 -2.49 33.80 4.36
CA GLU A 139 -2.46 34.45 5.69
C GLU A 139 -1.02 34.67 6.18
N LEU A 140 -0.14 33.67 6.01
CA LEU A 140 1.28 33.79 6.36
C LEU A 140 1.98 34.87 5.52
N VAL A 141 1.72 34.92 4.22
CA VAL A 141 2.29 35.95 3.32
C VAL A 141 1.82 37.34 3.73
N GLN A 142 0.53 37.50 4.09
CA GLN A 142 0.00 38.78 4.58
C GLN A 142 0.56 39.18 5.94
N ALA A 143 0.73 38.23 6.86
CA ALA A 143 1.24 38.48 8.20
C ALA A 143 2.74 38.85 8.22
N LYS A 144 3.50 38.39 7.22
CA LYS A 144 4.96 38.60 7.11
C LYS A 144 5.33 39.49 5.92
N MET A 145 4.50 40.46 5.54
CA MET A 145 4.79 41.34 4.38
C MET A 145 6.00 42.26 4.59
N GLU A 146 6.24 42.69 5.83
CA GLU A 146 7.35 43.57 6.20
C GLU A 146 8.66 42.81 6.53
N ASP A 147 8.58 41.48 6.67
CA ASP A 147 9.70 40.59 6.98
C ASP A 147 10.17 39.79 5.74
N ASP A 148 11.38 39.24 5.82
CA ASP A 148 11.94 38.39 4.76
C ASP A 148 11.34 36.97 4.83
N LEU A 149 10.20 36.76 4.17
CA LEU A 149 9.53 35.46 4.09
C LEU A 149 10.22 34.55 3.07
N SER A 150 10.83 33.46 3.56
CA SER A 150 11.53 32.50 2.71
C SER A 150 10.61 31.43 2.12
N LEU A 151 11.02 30.88 0.97
CA LEU A 151 10.34 29.73 0.34
C LEU A 151 10.32 28.49 1.26
N ASP A 152 11.35 28.33 2.09
CA ASP A 152 11.47 27.21 3.02
C ASP A 152 10.43 27.29 4.14
N GLU A 153 10.23 28.47 4.75
CA GLU A 153 9.19 28.70 5.75
C GLU A 153 7.78 28.43 5.19
N MET A 154 7.52 28.87 3.95
CA MET A 154 6.26 28.59 3.27
C MET A 154 6.08 27.08 3.06
N ALA A 155 7.12 26.36 2.67
CA ALA A 155 7.07 24.91 2.46
C ALA A 155 6.88 24.14 3.78
N GLN A 156 7.58 24.53 4.84
CA GLN A 156 7.46 23.94 6.18
C GLN A 156 6.04 24.12 6.75
N SER A 157 5.45 25.31 6.62
CA SER A 157 4.07 25.56 7.09
C SER A 157 3.02 24.72 6.35
N ALA A 158 3.31 24.30 5.12
CA ALA A 158 2.50 23.37 4.33
C ALA A 158 2.82 21.88 4.60
N GLY A 159 3.86 21.58 5.39
CA GLY A 159 4.35 20.22 5.66
C GLY A 159 4.93 19.53 4.42
N LEU A 160 5.60 20.29 3.54
CA LEU A 160 6.15 19.81 2.27
C LEU A 160 7.63 20.20 2.13
N SER A 161 8.40 19.42 1.35
CA SER A 161 9.70 19.89 0.85
C SER A 161 9.53 21.09 -0.08
N THR A 162 10.51 21.99 -0.16
CA THR A 162 10.51 23.18 -1.03
C THR A 162 10.16 22.91 -2.50
N ALA A 163 10.79 21.90 -3.11
CA ALA A 163 10.54 21.51 -4.50
C ALA A 163 9.09 21.06 -4.73
N HIS A 164 8.56 20.25 -3.79
CA HIS A 164 7.17 19.80 -3.84
C HIS A 164 6.20 20.97 -3.62
N PHE A 165 6.47 21.84 -2.64
CA PHE A 165 5.66 23.02 -2.36
C PHE A 165 5.56 23.94 -3.59
N ALA A 166 6.66 24.29 -4.24
CA ALA A 166 6.67 25.16 -5.41
C ALA A 166 5.80 24.59 -6.55
N ARG A 167 5.91 23.28 -6.81
CA ARG A 167 5.09 22.59 -7.82
C ARG A 167 3.60 22.63 -7.46
N MET A 168 3.26 22.35 -6.20
CA MET A 168 1.88 22.31 -5.74
C MET A 168 1.22 23.69 -5.67
N PHE A 169 1.99 24.70 -5.25
CA PHE A 169 1.56 26.09 -5.20
C PHE A 169 1.22 26.60 -6.59
N ARG A 170 2.14 26.44 -7.57
CA ARG A 170 1.90 26.83 -8.97
C ARG A 170 0.69 26.15 -9.58
N LYS A 171 0.47 24.87 -9.26
CA LYS A 171 -0.72 24.14 -9.71
C LYS A 171 -2.03 24.68 -9.10
N SER A 172 -1.98 25.26 -7.90
CA SER A 172 -3.15 25.88 -7.24
C SER A 172 -3.42 27.33 -7.66
N THR A 173 -2.38 28.12 -7.86
CA THR A 173 -2.48 29.58 -8.02
C THR A 173 -2.23 30.04 -9.44
N GLY A 174 -1.65 29.18 -10.30
CA GLY A 174 -1.18 29.54 -11.63
C GLY A 174 0.20 30.21 -11.67
N GLU A 175 0.74 30.62 -10.51
CA GLU A 175 1.98 31.39 -10.38
C GLU A 175 2.96 30.75 -9.38
N THR A 176 4.26 31.02 -9.49
CA THR A 176 5.24 30.48 -8.52
C THR A 176 5.08 31.16 -7.16
N PRO A 177 5.50 30.53 -6.04
CA PRO A 177 5.46 31.16 -4.72
C PRO A 177 6.16 32.52 -4.68
N HIS A 178 7.31 32.64 -5.36
CA HIS A 178 8.06 33.89 -5.44
C HIS A 178 7.27 34.99 -6.17
N GLN A 179 6.61 34.65 -7.29
CA GLN A 179 5.75 35.60 -8.02
C GLN A 179 4.55 36.05 -7.18
N PHE A 180 3.94 35.12 -6.44
CA PHE A 180 2.82 35.44 -5.57
C PHE A 180 3.23 36.41 -4.45
N VAL A 181 4.38 36.19 -3.81
CA VAL A 181 4.88 37.09 -2.75
C VAL A 181 5.19 38.48 -3.32
N LEU A 182 5.86 38.56 -4.47
CA LEU A 182 6.12 39.82 -5.15
C LEU A 182 4.85 40.60 -5.52
N ARG A 183 3.76 39.91 -5.85
CA ARG A 183 2.48 40.54 -6.19
C ARG A 183 1.70 41.05 -4.98
N GLN A 184 2.00 40.52 -3.79
CA GLN A 184 1.33 40.93 -2.55
C GLN A 184 2.07 42.09 -1.86
N ARG A 185 3.36 42.29 -2.14
CA ARG A 185 4.15 43.46 -1.74
C ARG A 185 3.83 44.66 -2.63
#